data_AF-A0A0S3U9E2-F1
#
_entry.id   AF-A0A0S3U9E2-F1
#
_cell.length_a   1.000
_cell.length_b   1.000
_cell.length_c   1.000
_cell.angle_alpha   90.00
_cell.angle_beta   90.00
_cell.angle_gamma   90.00
#
_symmetry.space_group_name_H-M   'P 1'
#
loop_
_entity.id
_entity.type
_entity.pdbx_description
1 polymer ?
#
loop_
_entity_poly.entity_id
_entity_poly.type
_entity_poly.pdbx_seq_one_letter_code
_entity_poly.pdbx_strand_id
1 'polypeptide(L)'
;MRRFFWTGLALVAGLLGSTIVTASTRSNSQIDEATRSYWLAAHNLTKEQVTLLERLERSTQKPEAKRLRTLGGQVLLYTSSVDRFLKSNYPEPELLCSPPPGLGEIAGTDSATLEQVQVYCSLYRSTRELSTIKTRLDHQAKLLASGSGGRKPTRQATKKPVNIPAAVNVSSRDVLVLVESSRKRVAQMQPAFPQDLRISITQPTVPARSADVR
;
A
#
# COMPACT_ATOMS: atom_id res chain seq x y z
N MET A 1 39.26 31.27 26.89
CA MET A 1 38.15 32.15 27.31
C MET A 1 37.71 32.99 26.11
N ARG A 2 36.48 32.81 25.62
CA ARG A 2 35.62 33.85 25.03
C ARG A 2 34.31 33.20 24.62
N ARG A 3 33.28 33.50 25.41
CA ARG A 3 31.88 33.13 25.19
C ARG A 3 31.28 34.18 24.26
N PHE A 4 30.56 33.76 23.22
CA PHE A 4 29.65 34.63 22.50
C PHE A 4 28.24 34.02 22.55
N PHE A 5 27.41 34.70 23.32
CA PHE A 5 25.95 34.65 23.34
C PHE A 5 25.42 35.17 22.01
N TRP A 6 24.52 34.46 21.35
CA TRP A 6 23.48 35.06 20.51
C TRP A 6 22.17 34.27 20.71
N THR A 7 21.26 34.91 21.43
CA THR A 7 19.87 34.53 21.65
C THR A 7 19.01 34.88 20.44
N GLY A 8 18.00 34.04 20.20
CA GLY A 8 16.70 34.50 19.73
C GLY A 8 16.49 34.51 18.22
N LEU A 9 16.00 33.40 17.68
CA LEU A 9 15.24 33.42 16.43
C LEU A 9 13.86 32.80 16.68
N ALA A 10 12.84 33.58 16.34
CA ALA A 10 11.43 33.33 16.56
C ALA A 10 10.94 32.07 15.81
N LEU A 11 10.25 31.19 16.53
CA LEU A 11 9.45 30.09 15.98
C LEU A 11 8.13 30.67 15.46
N VAL A 12 8.11 31.05 14.18
CA VAL A 12 6.85 31.29 13.46
C VAL A 12 6.30 29.92 13.04
N ALA A 13 5.28 29.46 13.77
CA ALA A 13 4.49 28.29 13.41
C ALA A 13 3.65 28.60 12.17
N GLY A 14 4.22 28.39 10.99
CA GLY A 14 3.51 28.42 9.73
C GLY A 14 2.59 27.21 9.60
N LEU A 15 1.30 27.41 9.90
CA LEU A 15 0.21 26.54 9.44
C LEU A 15 0.14 26.61 7.91
N LEU A 16 0.92 25.77 7.24
CA LEU A 16 0.68 25.45 5.83
C LEU A 16 -0.56 24.55 5.75
N GLY A 17 -1.73 25.19 5.81
CA GLY A 17 -2.97 24.58 5.34
C GLY A 17 -2.86 24.36 3.84
N SER A 18 -2.50 23.15 3.43
CA SER A 18 -2.55 22.75 2.03
C SER A 18 -4.00 22.82 1.58
N THR A 19 -4.35 23.87 0.84
CA THR A 19 -5.61 23.94 0.10
C THR A 19 -5.56 22.88 -0.98
N ILE A 20 -6.19 21.74 -0.71
CA ILE A 20 -6.44 20.72 -1.73
C ILE A 20 -7.48 21.32 -2.67
N VAL A 21 -7.01 21.99 -3.73
CA VAL A 21 -7.85 22.33 -4.87
C VAL A 21 -8.23 21.01 -5.52
N THR A 22 -9.34 20.44 -5.06
CA THR A 22 -9.97 19.30 -5.72
C THR A 22 -10.70 19.87 -6.92
N ALA A 23 -9.96 20.13 -8.00
CA ALA A 23 -10.55 20.37 -9.32
C ALA A 23 -11.29 19.07 -9.70
N SER A 24 -12.60 19.03 -9.43
CA SER A 24 -13.45 17.91 -9.79
C SER A 24 -13.75 18.03 -11.28
N THR A 25 -12.81 17.63 -12.13
CA THR A 25 -13.09 17.30 -13.53
C THR A 25 -13.91 16.02 -13.50
N ARG A 26 -15.23 16.16 -13.36
CA ARG A 26 -16.18 15.06 -13.52
C ARG A 26 -16.19 14.70 -15.00
N SER A 27 -15.15 14.01 -15.46
CA SER A 27 -15.05 13.54 -16.83
C SER A 27 -16.13 12.50 -17.04
N ASN A 28 -17.16 12.87 -17.82
CA ASN A 28 -18.16 11.95 -18.34
C ASN A 28 -17.71 11.38 -19.68
N SER A 29 -16.40 11.35 -19.95
CA SER A 29 -15.85 10.87 -21.21
C SER A 29 -16.14 9.38 -21.36
N GLN A 30 -16.92 9.05 -22.38
CA GLN A 30 -17.12 7.70 -22.86
C GLN A 30 -15.74 7.04 -23.07
N ILE A 31 -15.56 5.81 -22.61
CA ILE A 31 -14.30 5.08 -22.83
C ILE A 31 -14.10 4.93 -24.33
N ASP A 32 -13.06 5.58 -24.86
CA ASP A 32 -12.64 5.38 -26.24
C ASP A 32 -12.09 3.95 -26.40
N GLU A 33 -12.40 3.32 -27.53
CA GLU A 33 -12.01 1.92 -27.80
C GLU A 33 -10.49 1.76 -27.76
N ALA A 34 -9.73 2.77 -28.18
CA ALA A 34 -8.27 2.76 -28.12
C ALA A 34 -7.71 2.67 -26.69
N THR A 35 -8.43 3.19 -25.69
CA THR A 35 -8.00 3.20 -24.27
C THR A 35 -8.72 2.14 -23.42
N ARG A 36 -9.69 1.42 -24.00
CA ARG A 36 -10.50 0.43 -23.29
C ARG A 36 -9.66 -0.67 -22.65
N SER A 37 -8.67 -1.18 -23.37
CA SER A 37 -7.77 -2.24 -22.88
C SER A 37 -6.97 -1.81 -21.66
N TYR A 38 -6.46 -0.56 -21.66
CA TYR A 38 -5.78 0.05 -20.51
C TYR A 38 -6.69 0.07 -19.28
N TRP A 39 -7.88 0.64 -19.42
CA TRP A 39 -8.80 0.82 -18.30
C TRP A 39 -9.27 -0.50 -17.72
N LEU A 40 -9.57 -1.49 -18.56
CA LEU A 40 -9.95 -2.83 -18.10
C LEU A 40 -8.81 -3.53 -17.36
N ALA A 41 -7.57 -3.44 -17.88
CA ALA A 41 -6.41 -4.01 -17.21
C ALA A 41 -6.14 -3.34 -15.85
N ALA A 42 -6.13 -1.99 -15.81
CA ALA A 42 -5.94 -1.22 -14.58
C ALA A 42 -7.03 -1.51 -13.53
N HIS A 43 -8.28 -1.64 -13.97
CA HIS A 43 -9.41 -1.99 -13.10
C HIS A 43 -9.25 -3.40 -12.51
N ASN A 44 -8.88 -4.39 -13.34
CA ASN A 44 -8.66 -5.76 -12.88
C ASN A 44 -7.51 -5.84 -11.87
N LEU A 45 -6.39 -5.17 -12.13
CA LEU A 45 -5.28 -5.07 -11.18
C LEU A 45 -5.71 -4.41 -9.87
N THR A 46 -6.50 -3.34 -9.94
CA THR A 46 -7.00 -2.67 -8.73
C THR A 46 -7.92 -3.59 -7.92
N LYS A 47 -8.80 -4.36 -8.57
CA LYS A 47 -9.64 -5.37 -7.89
C LYS A 47 -8.81 -6.46 -7.21
N GLU A 48 -7.80 -6.98 -7.91
CA GLU A 48 -6.87 -7.96 -7.35
C GLU A 48 -6.15 -7.38 -6.13
N GLN A 49 -5.74 -6.11 -6.20
CA GLN A 49 -5.09 -5.42 -5.10
C GLN A 49 -5.98 -5.34 -3.86
N VAL A 50 -7.24 -4.92 -4.02
CA VAL A 50 -8.20 -4.84 -2.89
C VAL A 50 -8.36 -6.21 -2.23
N THR A 51 -8.53 -7.26 -3.05
CA THR A 51 -8.63 -8.64 -2.58
C THR A 51 -7.37 -9.08 -1.81
N LEU A 52 -6.19 -8.73 -2.32
CA LEU A 52 -4.91 -9.03 -1.68
C LEU A 52 -4.78 -8.31 -0.32
N LEU A 53 -5.13 -7.02 -0.25
CA LEU A 53 -5.10 -6.23 0.97
C LEU A 53 -6.02 -6.80 2.06
N GLU A 54 -7.23 -7.23 1.70
CA GLU A 54 -8.15 -7.91 2.62
C GLU A 54 -7.60 -9.23 3.17
N ARG A 55 -6.89 -9.99 2.33
CA ARG A 55 -6.25 -11.24 2.76
C ARG A 55 -5.06 -10.97 3.66
N LEU A 56 -4.26 -9.95 3.36
CA LEU A 56 -3.13 -9.52 4.20
C LEU A 56 -3.63 -9.15 5.60
N GLU A 57 -4.61 -8.24 5.68
CA GLU A 57 -5.20 -7.77 6.93
C GLU A 57 -5.71 -8.93 7.82
N ARG A 58 -6.52 -9.82 7.25
CA ARG A 58 -7.05 -10.99 7.97
C ARG A 58 -5.95 -11.95 8.43
N SER A 59 -4.87 -12.08 7.67
CA SER A 59 -3.80 -13.02 7.99
C SER A 59 -2.82 -12.44 9.00
N THR A 60 -2.66 -11.12 9.06
CA THR A 60 -1.83 -10.44 10.07
C THR A 60 -2.47 -10.43 11.45
N GLN A 61 -3.81 -10.51 11.54
CA GLN A 61 -4.53 -10.64 12.81
C GLN A 61 -4.34 -12.04 13.46
N LYS A 62 -4.21 -13.09 12.65
CA LYS A 62 -3.94 -14.47 13.09
C LYS A 62 -2.78 -15.05 12.27
N PRO A 63 -1.53 -14.70 12.62
CA PRO A 63 -0.38 -15.02 11.80
C PRO A 63 -0.02 -16.51 11.87
N GLU A 64 0.02 -17.16 10.71
CA GLU A 64 0.42 -18.56 10.54
C GLU A 64 1.54 -18.65 9.51
N ALA A 65 2.61 -19.39 9.80
CA ALA A 65 3.80 -19.45 8.93
C ALA A 65 3.47 -19.85 7.48
N LYS A 66 2.66 -20.90 7.30
CA LYS A 66 2.26 -21.37 5.96
C LYS A 66 1.44 -20.30 5.22
N ARG A 67 0.50 -19.67 5.90
CA ARG A 67 -0.38 -18.64 5.32
C ARG A 67 0.39 -17.38 4.92
N LEU A 68 1.32 -16.93 5.76
CA LEU A 68 2.18 -15.77 5.45
C LEU A 68 3.09 -16.04 4.24
N ARG A 69 3.66 -17.25 4.10
CA ARG A 69 4.42 -17.64 2.89
C ARG A 69 3.56 -17.60 1.63
N THR A 70 2.35 -18.18 1.70
CA THR A 70 1.41 -18.15 0.57
C THR A 70 1.08 -16.71 0.17
N LEU A 71 0.87 -15.82 1.15
CA LEU A 71 0.65 -14.40 0.87
C LEU A 71 1.87 -13.70 0.29
N GLY A 72 3.08 -13.99 0.77
CA GLY A 72 4.31 -13.48 0.16
C GLY A 72 4.43 -13.87 -1.32
N GLY A 73 4.03 -15.10 -1.68
CA GLY A 73 3.92 -15.54 -3.06
C GLY A 73 2.84 -14.80 -3.86
N GLN A 74 1.66 -14.59 -3.29
CA GLN A 74 0.59 -13.82 -3.95
C GLN A 74 1.00 -12.36 -4.19
N VAL A 75 1.66 -11.72 -3.23
CA VAL A 75 2.20 -10.37 -3.38
C VAL A 75 3.20 -10.33 -4.52
N LEU A 76 4.13 -11.29 -4.61
CA LEU A 76 5.11 -11.35 -5.69
C LEU A 76 4.46 -11.45 -7.08
N LEU A 77 3.46 -12.33 -7.23
CA LEU A 77 2.74 -12.50 -8.48
C LEU A 77 2.00 -11.23 -8.87
N TYR A 78 1.27 -10.62 -7.92
CA TYR A 78 0.58 -9.35 -8.15
C TYR A 78 1.53 -8.25 -8.59
N THR A 79 2.65 -8.04 -7.88
CA THR A 79 3.63 -7.00 -8.22
C THR A 79 4.26 -7.24 -9.60
N SER A 80 4.41 -8.50 -10.01
CA SER A 80 4.92 -8.85 -11.34
C SER A 80 3.90 -8.55 -12.45
N SER A 81 2.60 -8.81 -12.20
CA SER A 81 1.52 -8.44 -13.12
C SER A 81 1.43 -6.93 -13.31
N VAL A 82 1.52 -6.17 -12.21
CA VAL A 82 1.55 -4.70 -12.29
C VAL A 82 2.79 -4.21 -13.02
N ASP A 83 3.98 -4.72 -12.72
CA ASP A 83 5.22 -4.31 -13.43
C ASP A 83 5.12 -4.52 -14.95
N ARG A 84 4.55 -5.66 -15.40
CA ARG A 84 4.30 -5.92 -16.82
C ARG A 84 3.32 -4.91 -17.42
N PHE A 85 2.22 -4.64 -16.73
CA PHE A 85 1.23 -3.63 -17.15
C PHE A 85 1.85 -2.24 -17.23
N LEU A 86 2.68 -1.86 -16.26
CA LEU A 86 3.33 -0.56 -16.26
C LEU A 86 4.25 -0.43 -17.49
N LYS A 87 5.18 -1.37 -17.66
CA LYS A 87 6.14 -1.39 -18.77
C LYS A 87 5.50 -1.46 -20.16
N SER A 88 4.34 -2.12 -20.30
CA SER A 88 3.65 -2.21 -21.58
C SER A 88 2.99 -0.90 -22.00
N ASN A 89 2.69 -0.01 -21.05
CA ASN A 89 2.05 1.28 -21.32
C ASN A 89 3.07 2.43 -21.33
N TYR A 90 3.97 2.47 -20.35
CA TYR A 90 5.06 3.45 -20.29
C TYR A 90 6.35 2.76 -19.79
N PRO A 91 7.37 2.57 -20.66
CA PRO A 91 8.58 1.82 -20.31
C PRO A 91 9.34 2.35 -19.08
N GLU A 92 9.24 3.65 -18.80
CA GLU A 92 9.99 4.33 -17.73
C GLU A 92 9.03 4.92 -16.66
N PRO A 93 8.44 4.08 -15.79
CA PRO A 93 7.47 4.54 -14.77
C PRO A 93 8.05 5.53 -13.77
N GLU A 94 9.36 5.46 -13.51
CA GLU A 94 10.03 6.35 -12.54
C GLU A 94 10.07 7.79 -13.04
N LEU A 95 10.36 8.01 -14.34
CA LEU A 95 10.33 9.35 -14.92
C LEU A 95 8.91 9.92 -14.91
N LEU A 96 7.92 9.11 -15.30
CA LEU A 96 6.52 9.57 -15.37
C LEU A 96 5.96 9.93 -13.98
N CYS A 97 6.24 9.12 -12.97
CA CYS A 97 5.61 9.26 -11.65
C CYS A 97 6.44 10.03 -10.63
N SER A 98 7.70 10.32 -10.93
CA SER A 98 8.61 11.08 -10.08
C SER A 98 9.66 11.81 -10.95
N PRO A 99 9.22 12.75 -11.81
CA PRO A 99 10.12 13.44 -12.73
C PRO A 99 11.19 14.23 -11.95
N PRO A 100 12.46 14.17 -12.38
CA PRO A 100 13.51 15.04 -11.82
C PRO A 100 13.14 16.51 -11.98
N PRO A 101 13.56 17.39 -11.06
CA PRO A 101 13.36 18.83 -11.24
C PRO A 101 14.07 19.30 -12.52
N GLY A 102 13.37 20.05 -13.36
CA GLY A 102 13.90 20.58 -14.62
C GLY A 102 13.83 19.62 -15.80
N LEU A 103 13.27 18.42 -15.64
CA LEU A 103 12.91 17.57 -16.77
C LEU A 103 11.65 18.15 -17.42
N GLY A 104 11.69 18.41 -18.73
CA GLY A 104 10.55 18.90 -19.50
C GLY A 104 9.48 17.83 -19.70
N GLU A 105 8.62 18.02 -20.70
CA GLU A 105 7.64 17.02 -21.10
C GLU A 105 8.34 15.68 -21.43
N ILE A 106 7.79 14.59 -20.90
CA ILE A 106 8.36 13.25 -21.07
C ILE A 106 7.82 12.70 -22.40
N ALA A 107 8.72 12.45 -23.34
CA ALA A 107 8.37 11.92 -24.66
C ALA A 107 7.50 10.66 -24.55
N GLY A 108 6.39 10.62 -25.30
CA GLY A 108 5.48 9.47 -25.32
C GLY A 108 4.40 9.51 -24.22
N THR A 109 4.31 10.59 -23.45
CA THR A 109 3.22 10.81 -22.48
C THR A 109 2.11 11.72 -23.01
N ASP A 110 2.32 12.29 -24.20
CA ASP A 110 1.44 13.28 -24.84
C ASP A 110 0.03 12.75 -25.14
N SER A 111 -0.11 11.43 -25.26
CA SER A 111 -1.40 10.74 -25.47
C SER A 111 -2.09 10.31 -24.18
N ALA A 112 -1.42 10.42 -23.02
CA ALA A 112 -1.95 9.99 -21.73
C ALA A 112 -2.89 11.05 -21.17
N THR A 113 -4.13 10.66 -20.82
CA THR A 113 -4.97 11.60 -20.06
C THR A 113 -4.45 11.73 -18.62
N LEU A 114 -4.75 12.86 -17.98
CA LEU A 114 -4.37 13.10 -16.58
C LEU A 114 -4.85 11.97 -15.66
N GLU A 115 -6.07 11.50 -15.86
CA GLU A 115 -6.67 10.41 -15.09
C GLU A 115 -5.93 9.09 -15.31
N GLN A 116 -5.52 8.79 -16.55
CA GLN A 116 -4.71 7.60 -16.83
C GLN A 116 -3.38 7.66 -16.08
N VAL A 117 -2.67 8.79 -16.15
CA VAL A 117 -1.40 8.99 -15.43
C VAL A 117 -1.61 8.86 -13.91
N GLN A 118 -2.71 9.38 -13.37
CA GLN A 118 -3.03 9.26 -11.95
C GLN A 118 -3.22 7.80 -11.51
N VAL A 119 -3.97 7.00 -12.27
CA VAL A 119 -4.16 5.57 -11.99
C VAL A 119 -2.85 4.80 -12.15
N TYR A 120 -2.10 5.08 -13.21
CA TYR A 120 -0.81 4.48 -13.50
C TYR A 120 0.18 4.68 -12.33
N CYS A 121 0.35 5.93 -11.90
CA CYS A 121 1.29 6.27 -10.83
C CYS A 121 0.84 5.78 -9.45
N SER A 122 -0.47 5.67 -9.23
CA SER A 122 -1.01 5.04 -8.03
C SER A 122 -0.67 3.55 -7.97
N LEU A 123 -0.80 2.80 -9.08
CA LEU A 123 -0.41 1.40 -9.19
C LEU A 123 1.10 1.20 -9.03
N TYR A 124 1.91 2.06 -9.66
CA TYR A 124 3.37 2.06 -9.51
C TYR A 124 3.80 2.22 -8.04
N ARG A 125 3.31 3.27 -7.38
CA ARG A 125 3.62 3.53 -5.96
C ARG A 125 3.17 2.38 -5.07
N SER A 126 1.96 1.87 -5.30
CA SER A 126 1.44 0.77 -4.49
C SER A 126 2.24 -0.52 -4.64
N THR A 127 2.78 -0.79 -5.84
CA THR A 127 3.62 -1.96 -6.09
C THR A 127 4.93 -1.89 -5.32
N ARG A 128 5.54 -0.70 -5.25
CA ARG A 128 6.77 -0.47 -4.45
C ARG A 128 6.52 -0.76 -2.97
N GLU A 129 5.42 -0.27 -2.41
CA GLU A 129 5.07 -0.52 -1.00
C GLU A 129 4.73 -2.00 -0.74
N LEU A 130 3.94 -2.64 -1.62
CA LEU A 130 3.62 -4.07 -1.48
C LEU A 130 4.88 -4.95 -1.53
N SER A 131 5.89 -4.57 -2.32
CA SER A 131 7.16 -5.30 -2.33
C SER A 131 7.87 -5.28 -0.97
N THR A 132 7.76 -4.17 -0.20
CA THR A 132 8.27 -4.09 1.18
C THR A 132 7.45 -4.93 2.16
N ILE A 133 6.14 -5.09 1.92
CA ILE A 133 5.31 -5.99 2.73
C ILE A 133 5.77 -7.43 2.55
N LYS A 134 6.08 -7.86 1.32
CA LYS A 134 6.54 -9.23 1.04
C LYS A 134 7.73 -9.62 1.92
N THR A 135 8.77 -8.79 1.98
CA THR A 135 9.97 -9.10 2.77
C THR A 135 9.65 -9.24 4.27
N ARG A 136 8.72 -8.43 4.79
CA ARG A 136 8.22 -8.51 6.17
C ARG A 136 7.45 -9.82 6.40
N LEU A 137 6.56 -10.21 5.48
CA LEU A 137 5.82 -11.47 5.58
C LEU A 137 6.74 -12.68 5.59
N ASP A 138 7.74 -12.70 4.69
CA ASP A 138 8.71 -13.79 4.60
C ASP A 138 9.53 -13.92 5.89
N HIS A 139 9.95 -12.79 6.45
CA HIS A 139 10.65 -12.75 7.73
C HIS A 139 9.77 -13.25 8.89
N GLN A 140 8.52 -12.77 9.00
CA GLN A 140 7.57 -13.24 10.01
C GLN A 140 7.29 -14.74 9.87
N ALA A 141 7.09 -15.22 8.66
CA ALA A 141 6.85 -16.64 8.40
C ALA A 141 8.03 -17.51 8.83
N LYS A 142 9.27 -17.02 8.62
CA LYS A 142 10.49 -17.68 9.07
C LYS A 142 10.54 -17.75 10.60
N LEU A 143 10.27 -16.66 11.31
CA LEU A 143 10.25 -16.63 12.78
C LEU A 143 9.21 -17.60 13.37
N LEU A 144 8.00 -17.62 12.79
CA LEU A 144 6.93 -18.52 13.22
C LEU A 144 7.26 -19.99 12.98
N ALA A 145 7.93 -20.31 11.86
CA ALA A 145 8.38 -21.66 11.56
C ALA A 145 9.55 -22.11 12.46
N SER A 146 10.46 -21.21 12.81
CA SER A 146 11.58 -21.52 13.72
C SER A 146 11.09 -21.73 15.16
N GLY A 147 10.06 -21.00 15.59
CA GLY A 147 9.46 -21.16 16.92
C GLY A 147 8.67 -22.46 17.10
N SER A 148 8.23 -23.11 16.02
CA SER A 148 7.51 -24.39 16.07
C SER A 148 8.40 -25.62 15.91
N GLY A 149 9.69 -25.44 15.62
CA GLY A 149 10.64 -26.51 15.36
C GLY A 149 11.47 -26.93 16.57
N GLY A 150 11.00 -27.95 17.31
CA GLY A 150 11.91 -28.94 17.89
C GLY A 150 12.29 -28.82 19.37
N ARG A 151 11.34 -28.73 20.30
CA ARG A 151 11.53 -29.51 21.54
C ARG A 151 11.06 -30.93 21.26
N LYS A 152 12.03 -31.86 21.09
CA LYS A 152 11.77 -33.28 21.33
C LYS A 152 10.97 -33.39 22.64
N PRO A 153 9.97 -34.29 22.73
CA PRO A 153 9.20 -34.47 23.94
C PRO A 153 10.10 -35.08 25.03
N THR A 154 10.88 -34.24 25.69
CA THR A 154 11.44 -34.59 26.99
C THR A 154 10.28 -34.52 27.95
N ARG A 155 9.78 -35.70 28.35
CA ARG A 155 8.90 -35.91 29.50
C ARG A 155 9.44 -35.06 30.66
N GLN A 156 8.79 -33.94 30.95
CA GLN A 156 8.68 -33.44 32.32
C GLN A 156 7.58 -32.39 32.42
N ALA A 157 6.67 -32.73 33.32
CA ALA A 157 5.57 -31.91 33.78
C ALA A 157 6.07 -30.56 34.28
N THR A 158 5.48 -29.48 33.77
CA THR A 158 4.97 -28.32 34.51
C THR A 158 4.47 -27.32 33.48
N LYS A 159 3.14 -27.09 33.46
CA LYS A 159 2.47 -26.13 32.59
C LYS A 159 2.95 -24.71 32.96
N LYS A 160 3.92 -24.16 32.22
CA LYS A 160 4.16 -22.72 32.18
C LYS A 160 3.54 -22.15 30.88
N PRO A 161 2.79 -21.03 30.96
CA PRO A 161 2.22 -20.40 29.79
C PRO A 161 3.33 -19.94 28.83
N VAL A 162 3.21 -20.33 27.56
CA VAL A 162 4.13 -19.93 26.49
C VAL A 162 3.95 -18.44 26.25
N ASN A 163 4.96 -17.66 26.64
CA ASN A 163 5.01 -16.23 26.40
C ASN A 163 5.39 -16.00 24.93
N ILE A 164 4.46 -15.49 24.12
CA ILE A 164 4.73 -15.17 22.71
C ILE A 164 5.72 -13.98 22.69
N PRO A 165 6.85 -14.07 21.96
CA PRO A 165 7.85 -13.02 21.97
C PRO A 165 7.32 -11.71 21.35
N ALA A 166 7.54 -10.59 22.03
CA ALA A 166 7.10 -9.25 21.65
C ALA A 166 7.50 -8.83 20.22
N ALA A 167 8.60 -9.39 19.68
CA ALA A 167 9.08 -9.12 18.34
C ALA A 167 8.09 -9.48 17.21
N VAL A 168 7.23 -10.50 17.41
CA VAL A 168 6.21 -10.88 16.42
C VAL A 168 5.11 -9.81 16.33
N ASN A 169 4.82 -9.13 17.43
CA ASN A 169 3.72 -8.17 17.53
C ASN A 169 4.04 -6.83 16.85
N VAL A 170 5.32 -6.42 16.83
CA VAL A 170 5.77 -5.18 16.17
C VAL A 170 5.63 -5.30 14.65
N SER A 171 6.02 -6.43 14.06
CA SER A 171 5.97 -6.63 12.62
C SER A 171 4.55 -6.71 12.05
N SER A 172 3.54 -7.15 12.83
CA SER A 172 2.15 -7.21 12.35
C SER A 172 1.49 -5.84 12.28
N ARG A 173 1.77 -4.94 13.24
CA ARG A 173 1.27 -3.55 13.22
C ARG A 173 1.77 -2.80 11.99
N ASP A 174 3.04 -3.00 11.70
CA ASP A 174 3.74 -2.46 10.56
C ASP A 174 3.10 -2.85 9.21
N VAL A 175 2.73 -4.13 9.04
CA VAL A 175 2.01 -4.58 7.84
C VAL A 175 0.61 -3.97 7.79
N LEU A 176 -0.09 -3.88 8.93
CA LEU A 176 -1.43 -3.28 8.99
C LEU A 176 -1.41 -1.79 8.60
N VAL A 177 -0.42 -1.02 9.06
CA VAL A 177 -0.25 0.40 8.68
C VAL A 177 -0.05 0.52 7.16
N LEU A 178 0.77 -0.34 6.56
CA LEU A 178 0.99 -0.36 5.12
C LEU A 178 -0.26 -0.76 4.34
N VAL A 179 -1.03 -1.73 4.85
CA VAL A 179 -2.31 -2.15 4.26
C VAL A 179 -3.33 -1.01 4.32
N GLU A 180 -3.47 -0.32 5.46
CA GLU A 180 -4.38 0.81 5.60
C GLU A 180 -3.99 1.97 4.66
N SER A 181 -2.70 2.30 4.62
CA SER A 181 -2.13 3.28 3.69
C SER A 181 -2.48 2.92 2.24
N SER A 182 -2.36 1.63 1.88
CA SER A 182 -2.64 1.15 0.53
C SER A 182 -4.12 1.24 0.19
N ARG A 183 -5.02 0.89 1.13
CA ARG A 183 -6.47 1.07 0.96
C ARG A 183 -6.84 2.52 0.72
N LYS A 184 -6.25 3.47 1.47
CA LYS A 184 -6.50 4.90 1.29
C LYS A 184 -6.12 5.36 -0.12
N ARG A 185 -4.98 4.93 -0.65
CA ARG A 185 -4.59 5.22 -2.04
C ARG A 185 -5.54 4.63 -3.06
N VAL A 186 -5.94 3.37 -2.89
CA VAL A 186 -6.90 2.73 -3.82
C VAL A 186 -8.25 3.47 -3.81
N ALA A 187 -8.68 3.98 -2.65
CA ALA A 187 -9.86 4.82 -2.55
C ALA A 187 -9.69 6.19 -3.24
N GLN A 188 -8.54 6.84 -3.07
CA GLN A 188 -8.21 8.11 -3.74
C GLN A 188 -8.12 7.98 -5.26
N MET A 189 -7.84 6.78 -5.76
CA MET A 189 -7.75 6.46 -7.18
C MET A 189 -9.13 6.25 -7.83
N GLN A 190 -10.17 5.89 -7.07
CA GLN A 190 -11.50 5.58 -7.61
C GLN A 190 -12.12 6.69 -8.47
N PRO A 191 -12.04 7.98 -8.11
CA PRO A 191 -12.60 9.05 -8.93
C PRO A 191 -11.97 9.15 -10.33
N ALA A 192 -10.72 8.71 -10.49
CA ALA A 192 -9.99 8.73 -11.75
C ALA A 192 -10.40 7.60 -12.71
N PHE A 193 -11.11 6.57 -12.23
CA PHE A 193 -11.69 5.56 -13.12
C PHE A 193 -12.94 6.10 -13.84
N PRO A 194 -13.13 5.70 -15.11
CA PRO A 194 -14.41 5.82 -15.80
C PRO A 194 -15.55 5.26 -14.95
N GLN A 195 -16.73 5.88 -15.03
CA GLN A 195 -17.83 5.63 -14.09
C GLN A 195 -18.29 4.16 -14.05
N ASP A 196 -18.26 3.49 -15.20
CA ASP A 196 -18.60 2.07 -15.39
C ASP A 196 -17.56 1.10 -14.82
N LEU A 197 -16.34 1.58 -14.54
CA LEU A 197 -15.23 0.81 -13.99
C LEU A 197 -14.87 1.20 -12.55
N ARG A 198 -15.71 1.99 -11.87
CA ARG A 198 -15.48 2.34 -10.47
C ARG A 198 -15.76 1.13 -9.57
N ILE A 199 -14.83 0.85 -8.67
CA ILE A 199 -14.94 -0.22 -7.69
C ILE A 199 -15.57 0.37 -6.43
N SER A 200 -16.69 -0.20 -5.99
CA SER A 200 -17.24 0.07 -4.66
C SER A 200 -16.34 -0.58 -3.62
N ILE A 201 -15.41 0.20 -3.06
CA ILE A 201 -14.61 -0.24 -1.91
C ILE A 201 -15.48 -0.07 -0.68
N THR A 202 -16.01 -1.17 -0.14
CA THR A 202 -16.61 -1.16 1.19
C THR A 202 -15.51 -0.83 2.19
N GLN A 203 -15.54 0.38 2.75
CA GLN A 203 -14.64 0.71 3.86
C GLN A 203 -15.00 -0.21 5.05
N PRO A 204 -14.00 -0.81 5.72
CA PRO A 204 -14.28 -1.57 6.93
C PRO A 204 -14.92 -0.61 7.94
N THR A 205 -16.18 -0.88 8.29
CA THR A 205 -16.89 -0.13 9.33
C THR A 205 -16.10 -0.32 10.61
N VAL A 206 -15.33 0.70 11.01
CA VAL A 206 -14.69 0.70 12.33
C VAL A 206 -15.85 0.69 13.32
N PRO A 207 -16.04 -0.37 14.12
CA PRO A 207 -17.12 -0.37 15.11
C PRO A 207 -16.89 0.85 15.99
N ALA A 208 -17.89 1.72 16.05
CA ALA A 208 -17.83 2.92 16.87
C ALA A 208 -17.37 2.50 18.26
N ARG A 209 -16.19 2.96 18.65
CA ARG A 209 -15.61 2.66 19.97
C ARG A 209 -16.55 3.33 20.95
N SER A 210 -17.51 2.57 21.49
CA SER A 210 -18.41 3.07 22.51
C SER A 210 -17.56 3.66 23.62
N ALA A 211 -17.56 4.98 23.70
CA ALA A 211 -16.98 5.70 24.80
C ALA A 211 -17.84 5.37 26.01
N ASP A 212 -17.45 4.33 26.74
CA ASP A 212 -17.97 4.03 28.06
C ASP A 212 -17.39 5.10 28.99
N VAL A 213 -18.09 6.24 29.05
CA VAL A 213 -17.85 7.31 30.01
C VAL A 213 -18.49 6.86 31.32
N ARG A 214 -17.65 6.50 32.30
CA ARG A 214 -18.03 6.42 33.71
C ARG A 214 -17.45 7.62 34.45
#